data_AF-A0A117LDW8-F1
#
_entry.id   AF-A0A117LDW8-F1
#
_cell.length_a   1.000
_cell.length_b   1.000
_cell.length_c   1.000
_cell.angle_alpha   90.00
_cell.angle_beta   90.00
_cell.angle_gamma   90.00
#
_symmetry.space_group_name_H-M   'P 1'
#
loop_
_entity.id
_entity.type
_entity.pdbx_description
1 polymer ?
#
loop_
_entity_poly.entity_id
_entity_poly.type
_entity_poly.pdbx_seq_one_letter_code
_entity_poly.pdbx_strand_id
1 'polypeptide(L)'
;MARPTFYITTPIYYPSDRLHIGHAYTTVAADAMARFKRMTGHDVWFLTGSDEHGQKIERAARARGLAPKAYVDEIVAGFKDLWARLDISYDDFIRTTEPRHTRVVAAIFTRLYEQGDIYKATYEGWYCTPCETFWAEARLVDGNCPDCGRPVELVREESYFFRLAKYADRLLEHIARHPEFIQPETRRNEVVSFVKMGLEDLCVSRTTFNWGIQVPFDPRHVVYVWIDALTNYISALGYGTPDDELFRKFWPADVHLVGKDIIRFHCIIWPILLMALGIELPRRVVGHGWLLLESGKMSKSKGNVVDPMVLMDRYGVDAIRYYLLRELPPGGDGYYSEDNLVARINTDLANDLGNLLSRLTAMAAKYQDGAIEPPAAYEDLDQDLVDLAVGTPGEMARLMDAFDLPGALAAVWRLVNRANKYIEETAPWALAREGRRDRLATVLYNLAEAYRFATVMLMPFMPGLAPRVWAQLGLADRPDLTAWDALQWGRLPAGVRIKRGAPLFPRIEAAK
;
A
#
# COMPACT_ATOMS: atom_id res chain seq x y z
N MET A 1 -11.48 -15.19 23.17
CA MET A 1 -10.04 -15.07 22.87
C MET A 1 -9.80 -13.68 22.31
N ALA A 2 -8.71 -13.01 22.68
CA ALA A 2 -8.37 -11.71 22.09
C ALA A 2 -8.08 -11.89 20.59
N ARG A 3 -8.52 -10.95 19.74
CA ARG A 3 -8.23 -10.98 18.30
C ARG A 3 -6.73 -10.78 18.08
N PRO A 4 -6.10 -11.48 17.13
CA PRO A 4 -4.71 -11.21 16.76
C PRO A 4 -4.60 -9.78 16.22
N THR A 5 -3.53 -9.08 16.58
CA THR A 5 -3.25 -7.73 16.11
C THR A 5 -2.54 -7.76 14.76
N PHE A 6 -2.73 -6.73 13.95
CA PHE A 6 -2.00 -6.53 12.70
C PHE A 6 -1.70 -5.05 12.48
N TYR A 7 -0.43 -4.67 12.55
CA TYR A 7 0.02 -3.30 12.31
C TYR A 7 0.72 -3.18 10.95
N ILE A 8 0.11 -2.40 10.05
CA ILE A 8 0.64 -2.11 8.72
C ILE A 8 0.88 -0.62 8.53
N THR A 9 1.99 -0.26 7.89
CA THR A 9 2.32 1.13 7.59
C THR A 9 2.65 1.32 6.11
N THR A 10 2.32 2.49 5.59
CA THR A 10 2.96 3.03 4.38
C THR A 10 4.18 3.85 4.77
N PRO A 11 4.99 4.35 3.82
CA PRO A 11 5.86 5.48 4.08
C PRO A 11 4.99 6.70 4.40
N ILE A 12 5.61 7.69 5.02
CA ILE A 12 5.07 9.04 5.08
C ILE A 12 5.55 9.84 3.86
N TYR A 13 4.65 10.61 3.24
CA TYR A 13 4.90 11.24 1.94
C TYR A 13 5.47 12.66 2.09
N TYR A 14 6.49 12.97 1.29
CA TYR A 14 7.12 14.29 1.30
C TYR A 14 6.22 15.32 0.56
N PRO A 15 5.71 16.38 1.23
CA PRO A 15 4.78 17.37 0.67
C PRO A 15 5.53 18.39 -0.19
N SER A 16 6.17 17.90 -1.25
CA SER A 16 6.79 18.74 -2.26
C SER A 16 5.77 19.41 -3.18
N ASP A 17 4.62 18.75 -3.42
CA ASP A 17 3.43 19.20 -4.18
C ASP A 17 2.46 17.97 -4.33
N ARG A 18 1.38 18.05 -5.13
CA ARG A 18 0.34 17.00 -5.31
C ARG A 18 0.91 15.61 -5.62
N LEU A 19 0.28 14.57 -5.05
CA LEU A 19 0.63 13.17 -5.26
C LEU A 19 0.15 12.68 -6.63
N HIS A 20 1.01 11.94 -7.31
CA HIS A 20 0.69 11.20 -8.53
C HIS A 20 0.28 9.75 -8.28
N ILE A 21 -0.23 9.07 -9.31
CA ILE A 21 -0.73 7.69 -9.25
C ILE A 21 0.27 6.69 -8.62
N GLY A 22 1.58 6.86 -8.86
CA GLY A 22 2.61 6.01 -8.23
C GLY A 22 2.63 6.07 -6.69
N HIS A 23 2.28 7.21 -6.07
CA HIS A 23 2.16 7.29 -4.60
C HIS A 23 0.89 6.60 -4.11
N ALA A 24 -0.19 6.68 -4.91
CA ALA A 24 -1.47 6.06 -4.57
C ALA A 24 -1.35 4.54 -4.47
N TYR A 25 -0.50 3.90 -5.28
CA TYR A 25 -0.29 2.45 -5.24
C TYR A 25 0.02 1.95 -3.82
N THR A 26 1.02 2.53 -3.14
CA THR A 26 1.48 2.05 -1.84
C THR A 26 0.36 2.10 -0.80
N THR A 27 -0.39 3.21 -0.74
CA THR A 27 -1.51 3.37 0.19
C THR A 27 -2.67 2.44 -0.14
N VAL A 28 -3.01 2.27 -1.43
CA VAL A 28 -4.08 1.36 -1.86
C VAL A 28 -3.72 -0.11 -1.57
N ALA A 29 -2.46 -0.50 -1.75
CA ALA A 29 -1.96 -1.84 -1.42
C ALA A 29 -1.98 -2.11 0.09
N ALA A 30 -1.55 -1.15 0.91
CA ALA A 30 -1.64 -1.25 2.36
C ALA A 30 -3.11 -1.31 2.83
N ASP A 31 -3.99 -0.49 2.24
CA ASP A 31 -5.42 -0.48 2.53
C ASP A 31 -6.11 -1.82 2.18
N ALA A 32 -5.79 -2.40 1.03
CA ALA A 32 -6.32 -3.70 0.63
C ALA A 32 -5.90 -4.79 1.63
N MET A 33 -4.64 -4.77 2.10
CA MET A 33 -4.18 -5.68 3.13
C MET A 33 -4.89 -5.43 4.47
N ALA A 34 -5.00 -4.17 4.90
CA ALA A 34 -5.67 -3.80 6.15
C ALA A 34 -7.13 -4.27 6.15
N ARG A 35 -7.87 -4.01 5.07
CA ARG A 35 -9.25 -4.47 4.87
C ARG A 35 -9.35 -5.99 4.91
N PHE A 36 -8.45 -6.69 4.23
CA PHE A 36 -8.40 -8.15 4.25
C PHE A 36 -8.14 -8.71 5.66
N LYS A 37 -7.21 -8.12 6.42
CA LYS A 37 -6.89 -8.53 7.79
C LYS A 37 -8.06 -8.28 8.76
N ARG A 38 -8.71 -7.11 8.66
CA ARG A 38 -9.96 -6.83 9.41
C ARG A 38 -11.04 -7.85 9.08
N MET A 39 -11.23 -8.12 7.79
CA MET A 39 -12.23 -9.06 7.30
C MET A 39 -11.97 -10.51 7.74
N THR A 40 -10.71 -10.87 7.97
CA THR A 40 -10.28 -12.19 8.47
C THR A 40 -10.09 -12.24 9.99
N GLY A 41 -10.66 -11.27 10.73
CA GLY A 41 -10.77 -11.32 12.18
C GLY A 41 -9.62 -10.71 12.98
N HIS A 42 -8.69 -10.00 12.33
CA HIS A 42 -7.63 -9.28 13.02
C HIS A 42 -8.13 -7.94 13.57
N ASP A 43 -7.55 -7.52 14.69
CA ASP A 43 -7.58 -6.13 15.13
C ASP A 43 -6.46 -5.38 14.41
N VAL A 44 -6.80 -4.40 13.57
CA VAL A 44 -5.85 -3.79 12.63
C VAL A 44 -5.58 -2.35 13.02
N TRP A 45 -4.30 -1.97 12.96
CA TRP A 45 -3.88 -0.58 12.91
C TRP A 45 -3.20 -0.31 11.58
N PHE A 46 -3.72 0.64 10.81
CA PHE A 46 -3.17 1.06 9.53
C PHE A 46 -2.72 2.51 9.61
N LEU A 47 -1.40 2.74 9.51
CA LEU A 47 -0.79 4.06 9.56
C LEU A 47 -0.35 4.54 8.16
N THR A 48 -0.68 5.80 7.87
CA THR A 48 -0.08 6.58 6.78
C THR A 48 0.26 8.00 7.28
N GLY A 49 0.83 8.87 6.44
CA GLY A 49 1.16 10.22 6.89
C GLY A 49 2.00 11.06 5.94
N SER A 50 2.58 12.14 6.49
CA SER A 50 3.41 13.11 5.76
C SER A 50 4.73 13.43 6.47
N ASP A 51 5.80 13.47 5.68
CA ASP A 51 7.16 13.87 6.09
C ASP A 51 7.40 15.34 5.77
N GLU A 52 7.26 16.22 6.76
CA GLU A 52 7.03 17.64 6.54
C GLU A 52 8.24 18.53 6.80
N HIS A 53 9.41 17.98 7.13
CA HIS A 53 10.60 18.75 7.46
C HIS A 53 11.66 18.74 6.36
N GLY A 54 12.62 19.67 6.45
CA GLY A 54 13.79 19.71 5.58
C GLY A 54 13.91 20.96 4.71
N GLN A 55 15.14 21.19 4.24
CA GLN A 55 15.54 22.39 3.51
C GLN A 55 14.74 22.64 2.23
N LYS A 56 14.34 21.59 1.50
CA LYS A 56 13.58 21.75 0.25
C LYS A 56 12.21 22.37 0.49
N ILE A 57 11.55 22.02 1.59
CA ILE A 57 10.26 22.60 1.98
C ILE A 57 10.45 24.05 2.41
N GLU A 58 11.47 24.34 3.23
CA GLU A 58 11.79 25.71 3.66
C GLU A 58 12.03 26.65 2.47
N ARG A 59 12.84 26.20 1.50
CA ARG A 59 13.13 26.94 0.27
C ARG A 59 11.86 27.14 -0.58
N ALA A 60 11.05 26.09 -0.77
CA ALA A 60 9.82 26.18 -1.56
C ALA A 60 8.77 27.10 -0.91
N ALA A 61 8.61 27.04 0.40
CA ALA A 61 7.73 27.92 1.15
C ALA A 61 8.17 29.38 1.05
N ARG A 62 9.48 29.65 1.24
CA ARG A 62 10.05 30.99 1.08
C ARG A 62 9.86 31.54 -0.33
N ALA A 63 10.07 30.73 -1.37
CA ALA A 63 9.86 31.13 -2.76
C ALA A 63 8.40 31.52 -3.06
N ARG A 64 7.44 31.02 -2.27
CA ARG A 64 6.02 31.38 -2.36
C ARG A 64 5.59 32.45 -1.35
N GLY A 65 6.52 33.00 -0.56
CA GLY A 65 6.21 33.99 0.48
C GLY A 65 5.40 33.42 1.66
N LEU A 66 5.45 32.11 1.89
CA LEU A 66 4.69 31.42 2.94
C LEU A 66 5.61 30.93 4.07
N ALA A 67 5.07 30.84 5.28
CA ALA A 67 5.71 30.09 6.36
C ALA A 67 5.71 28.58 6.01
N PRO A 68 6.78 27.81 6.32
CA PRO A 68 6.85 26.39 5.97
C PRO A 68 5.67 25.56 6.46
N LYS A 69 5.19 25.80 7.69
CA LYS A 69 4.01 25.13 8.26
C LYS A 69 2.75 25.36 7.43
N ALA A 70 2.49 26.61 7.05
CA ALA A 70 1.33 26.97 6.22
C ALA A 70 1.43 26.35 4.82
N TYR A 71 2.63 26.31 4.25
CA TYR A 71 2.90 25.68 2.96
C TYR A 71 2.61 24.17 2.97
N VAL A 72 3.08 23.43 3.99
CA VAL A 72 2.80 21.99 4.09
C VAL A 72 1.35 21.70 4.47
N ASP A 73 0.69 22.56 5.26
CA ASP A 73 -0.72 22.40 5.63
C ASP A 73 -1.64 22.36 4.39
N GLU A 74 -1.40 23.21 3.40
CA GLU A 74 -2.15 23.23 2.14
C GLU A 74 -1.96 21.93 1.34
N ILE A 75 -0.73 21.45 1.21
CA ILE A 75 -0.41 20.25 0.43
C ILE A 75 -0.95 18.98 1.11
N VAL A 76 -0.81 18.88 2.43
CA VAL A 76 -1.27 17.73 3.23
C VAL A 76 -2.80 17.65 3.23
N ALA A 77 -3.51 18.77 3.15
CA ALA A 77 -4.96 18.75 2.92
C ALA A 77 -5.31 18.01 1.61
N GLY A 78 -4.54 18.24 0.54
CA GLY A 78 -4.68 17.50 -0.72
C GLY A 78 -4.35 16.01 -0.61
N PHE A 79 -3.44 15.61 0.28
CA PHE A 79 -3.16 14.19 0.53
C PHE A 79 -4.36 13.52 1.18
N LYS A 80 -4.92 14.15 2.22
CA LYS A 80 -6.12 13.65 2.91
C LYS A 80 -7.34 13.59 2.00
N ASP A 81 -7.54 14.58 1.14
CA ASP A 81 -8.59 14.57 0.13
C ASP A 81 -8.43 13.40 -0.86
N LEU A 82 -7.22 13.17 -1.38
CA LEU A 82 -6.93 12.02 -2.23
C LEU A 82 -7.22 10.69 -1.53
N TRP A 83 -6.81 10.54 -0.26
CA TRP A 83 -7.07 9.33 0.52
C TRP A 83 -8.55 9.11 0.81
N ALA A 84 -9.30 10.17 1.09
CA ALA A 84 -10.75 10.09 1.24
C ALA A 84 -11.43 9.68 -0.08
N ARG A 85 -11.00 10.24 -1.21
CA ARG A 85 -11.53 9.91 -2.53
C ARG A 85 -11.21 8.49 -2.99
N LEU A 86 -10.04 7.96 -2.63
CA LEU A 86 -9.65 6.57 -2.88
C LEU A 86 -10.28 5.55 -1.90
N ASP A 87 -11.10 6.03 -0.96
CA ASP A 87 -11.67 5.23 0.12
C ASP A 87 -10.58 4.47 0.90
N ILE A 88 -9.54 5.18 1.35
CA ILE A 88 -8.49 4.61 2.19
C ILE A 88 -8.95 4.58 3.65
N SER A 89 -8.88 3.40 4.27
CA SER A 89 -9.33 3.13 5.63
C SER A 89 -8.18 3.08 6.64
N TYR A 90 -7.30 4.11 6.63
CA TYR A 90 -6.27 4.24 7.66
C TYR A 90 -6.88 4.57 9.02
N ASP A 91 -6.26 4.09 10.09
CA ASP A 91 -6.68 4.36 11.47
C ASP A 91 -6.04 5.65 12.01
N ASP A 92 -4.86 6.01 11.50
CA ASP A 92 -4.17 7.27 11.84
C ASP A 92 -3.44 7.87 10.62
N PHE A 93 -3.35 9.19 10.61
CA PHE A 93 -2.56 9.98 9.67
C PHE A 93 -1.55 10.81 10.47
N ILE A 94 -0.31 10.34 10.55
CA ILE A 94 0.75 11.02 11.30
C ILE A 94 1.38 12.15 10.47
N ARG A 95 1.65 13.28 11.11
CA ARG A 95 2.41 14.39 10.52
C ARG A 95 3.67 14.63 11.36
N THR A 96 4.83 14.73 10.73
CA THR A 96 6.07 14.95 11.51
C THR A 96 6.14 16.30 12.22
N THR A 97 5.28 17.27 11.83
CA THR A 97 5.14 18.55 12.56
C THR A 97 4.31 18.46 13.84
N GLU A 98 3.67 17.32 14.14
CA GLU A 98 2.81 17.19 15.33
C GLU A 98 3.61 17.10 16.63
N PRO A 99 3.18 17.77 17.72
CA PRO A 99 3.87 17.69 19.02
C PRO A 99 4.03 16.27 19.57
N ARG A 100 3.09 15.36 19.28
CA ARG A 100 3.20 13.95 19.70
C ARG A 100 4.40 13.25 19.06
N HIS A 101 4.72 13.61 17.82
CA HIS A 101 5.86 13.07 17.09
C HIS A 101 7.18 13.73 17.53
N THR A 102 7.21 15.07 17.56
CA THR A 102 8.44 15.82 17.83
C THR A 102 9.03 15.53 19.22
N ARG A 103 8.17 15.34 20.23
CA ARG A 103 8.60 14.93 21.58
C ARG A 103 9.30 13.57 21.60
N VAL A 104 8.79 12.60 20.83
CA VAL A 104 9.36 11.26 20.77
C VAL A 104 10.71 11.29 20.07
N VAL A 105 10.83 12.00 18.94
CA VAL A 105 12.11 12.18 18.24
C VAL A 105 13.15 12.84 19.13
N ALA A 106 12.78 13.92 19.83
CA ALA A 106 13.65 14.62 20.77
C ALA A 106 14.15 13.69 21.90
N ALA A 107 13.27 12.88 22.48
CA ALA A 107 13.61 11.92 23.51
C ALA A 107 14.54 10.81 22.99
N ILE A 108 14.27 10.27 21.80
CA ILE A 108 15.12 9.26 21.13
C ILE A 108 16.51 9.82 20.88
N PHE A 109 16.62 11.03 20.33
CA PHE A 109 17.90 11.64 20.02
C PHE A 109 18.74 11.85 21.29
N THR A 110 18.10 12.36 22.36
CA THR A 110 18.75 12.55 23.66
C THR A 110 19.24 11.23 24.24
N ARG A 111 18.40 10.19 24.25
CA ARG A 111 18.76 8.87 24.76
C ARG A 111 19.95 8.26 24.01
N LEU A 112 19.93 8.32 22.67
CA LEU A 112 21.01 7.78 21.84
C LEU A 112 22.33 8.52 22.06
N TYR A 113 22.28 9.84 22.31
CA TYR A 113 23.44 10.64 22.68
C TYR A 113 23.98 10.25 24.07
N GLU A 114 23.11 10.18 25.08
CA GLU A 114 23.49 9.83 26.45
C GLU A 114 24.11 8.43 26.57
N GLN A 115 23.65 7.45 25.78
CA GLN A 115 24.23 6.10 25.76
C GLN A 115 25.48 5.97 24.85
N GLY A 116 25.90 7.05 24.20
CA GLY A 116 27.12 7.11 23.39
C GLY A 116 26.99 6.53 21.96
N ASP A 117 25.77 6.24 21.50
CA ASP A 117 25.50 5.83 20.12
C ASP A 117 25.38 7.02 19.16
N ILE A 118 25.03 8.21 19.67
CA ILE A 118 25.22 9.46 18.96
C ILE A 118 26.43 10.19 19.57
N TYR A 119 27.34 10.64 18.74
CA TYR A 119 28.51 11.41 19.15
C TYR A 119 28.69 12.64 18.26
N LYS A 120 29.39 13.64 18.79
CA LYS A 120 29.68 14.86 18.08
C LYS A 120 31.02 14.73 17.38
N ALA A 121 31.09 15.07 16.10
CA ALA A 121 32.32 15.09 15.33
C ALA A 121 32.31 16.23 14.30
N THR A 122 33.49 16.59 13.82
CA THR A 122 33.63 17.55 12.73
C THR A 122 33.80 16.77 11.43
N TYR A 123 32.88 16.96 10.48
CA TYR A 123 33.05 16.48 9.12
C TYR A 123 33.83 17.51 8.31
N GLU A 124 34.86 17.06 7.62
CA GLU A 124 35.69 17.88 6.74
C GLU A 124 35.60 17.30 5.32
N GLY A 125 35.11 18.11 4.38
CA GLY A 125 34.95 17.67 3.00
C GLY A 125 34.98 18.82 2.02
N TRP A 126 35.33 18.53 0.77
CA TRP A 126 35.44 19.53 -0.29
C TRP A 126 34.07 19.76 -0.91
N TYR A 127 33.47 20.90 -0.63
CA TYR A 127 32.11 21.24 -1.04
C TYR A 127 32.10 22.08 -2.32
N CYS A 128 31.32 21.64 -3.29
CA CYS A 128 31.04 22.42 -4.50
C CYS A 128 29.74 23.19 -4.31
N THR A 129 29.82 24.47 -3.95
CA THR A 129 28.63 25.33 -3.72
C THR A 129 27.63 25.33 -4.89
N PRO A 130 28.06 25.42 -6.17
CA PRO A 130 27.11 25.38 -7.29
C PRO A 130 26.45 24.02 -7.55
N CYS A 131 27.10 22.91 -7.15
CA CYS A 131 26.54 21.56 -7.27
C CYS A 131 25.83 21.08 -5.99
N GLU A 132 26.01 21.81 -4.89
CA GLU A 132 25.56 21.45 -3.54
C GLU A 132 26.03 20.03 -3.10
N THR A 133 27.26 19.65 -3.48
CA THR A 133 27.81 18.30 -3.26
C THR A 133 29.13 18.33 -2.51
N PHE A 134 29.27 17.46 -1.52
CA PHE A 134 30.56 17.16 -0.87
C PHE A 134 31.31 16.07 -1.64
N TRP A 135 32.61 16.31 -1.83
CA TRP A 135 33.55 15.36 -2.40
C TRP A 135 34.59 14.99 -1.35
N ALA A 136 34.89 13.69 -1.29
CA ALA A 136 36.15 13.26 -0.72
C ALA A 136 37.28 13.83 -1.58
N GLU A 137 38.40 14.22 -0.97
CA GLU A 137 39.55 14.80 -1.66
C GLU A 137 40.03 13.91 -2.84
N ALA A 138 40.01 12.59 -2.65
CA ALA A 138 40.38 11.61 -3.67
C ALA A 138 39.46 11.59 -4.91
N ARG A 139 38.31 12.26 -4.87
CA ARG A 139 37.36 12.35 -6.00
C ARG A 139 37.40 13.70 -6.73
N LEU A 140 38.24 14.64 -6.28
CA LEU A 140 38.42 15.91 -6.99
C LEU A 140 39.23 15.70 -8.27
N VAL A 141 38.95 16.51 -9.28
CA VAL A 141 39.73 16.57 -10.53
C VAL A 141 40.48 17.89 -10.52
N ASP A 142 41.81 17.84 -10.43
CA ASP A 142 42.70 19.00 -10.30
C ASP A 142 42.30 19.98 -9.18
N GLY A 143 41.82 19.45 -8.05
CA GLY A 143 41.35 20.26 -6.92
C GLY A 143 39.98 20.93 -7.13
N ASN A 144 39.26 20.56 -8.20
CA ASN A 144 37.94 21.08 -8.54
C ASN A 144 36.87 19.98 -8.49
N CYS A 145 35.60 20.40 -8.50
CA CYS A 145 34.44 19.53 -8.55
C CYS A 145 34.48 18.65 -9.80
N PRO A 146 34.45 17.31 -9.69
CA PRO A 146 34.48 16.40 -10.83
C PRO A 146 33.28 16.59 -11.78
N ASP A 147 32.15 17.05 -11.26
CA ASP A 147 30.91 17.16 -12.04
C ASP A 147 30.83 18.45 -12.85
N CYS A 148 31.32 19.58 -12.33
CA CYS A 148 31.17 20.89 -12.97
C CYS A 148 32.48 21.63 -13.24
N GLY A 149 33.62 21.07 -12.84
CA GLY A 149 34.96 21.64 -13.02
C GLY A 149 35.22 22.93 -12.23
N ARG A 150 34.31 23.34 -11.34
CA ARG A 150 34.45 24.57 -10.54
C ARG A 150 35.20 24.32 -9.23
N PRO A 151 35.85 25.35 -8.65
CA PRO A 151 36.47 25.26 -7.33
C PRO A 151 35.54 24.69 -6.28
N VAL A 152 36.13 23.86 -5.42
CA VAL A 152 35.52 23.34 -4.21
C VAL A 152 36.15 24.03 -3.00
N GLU A 153 35.38 24.16 -1.93
CA GLU A 153 35.84 24.75 -0.67
C GLU A 153 35.92 23.67 0.39
N LEU A 154 37.00 23.66 1.17
CA LEU A 154 37.11 22.76 2.31
C LEU A 154 36.18 23.26 3.42
N VAL A 155 35.04 22.59 3.57
CA VAL A 155 34.04 22.96 4.56
C VAL A 155 34.17 22.02 5.75
N ARG A 156 34.34 22.61 6.94
CA ARG A 156 34.29 21.91 8.22
C ARG A 156 32.97 22.21 8.90
N GLU A 157 32.13 21.19 9.02
CA GLU A 157 30.86 21.29 9.72
C GLU A 157 30.87 20.37 10.93
N GLU A 158 30.66 20.97 12.10
CA GLU A 158 30.35 20.23 13.32
C GLU A 158 28.99 19.56 13.12
N SER A 159 28.88 18.27 13.43
CA SER A 159 27.67 17.47 13.26
C SER A 159 27.61 16.32 14.24
N TYR A 160 26.40 15.84 14.52
CA TYR A 160 26.16 14.63 15.29
C TYR A 160 26.12 13.43 14.36
N PHE A 161 26.79 12.35 14.75
CA PHE A 161 26.90 11.09 14.03
C PHE A 161 26.34 9.95 14.87
N PHE A 162 25.55 9.10 14.24
CA PHE A 162 25.04 7.87 14.82
C PHE A 162 25.93 6.70 14.43
N ARG A 163 26.29 5.86 15.41
CA ARG A 163 27.15 4.68 15.29
C ARG A 163 26.48 3.54 14.53
N LEU A 164 26.11 3.79 13.28
CA LEU A 164 25.44 2.82 12.41
C LEU A 164 26.31 1.58 12.18
N ALA A 165 27.62 1.77 11.99
CA ALA A 165 28.56 0.70 11.68
C ALA A 165 28.65 -0.35 12.81
N LYS A 166 28.52 0.09 14.06
CA LYS A 166 28.55 -0.75 15.28
C LYS A 166 27.54 -1.91 15.25
N TYR A 167 26.43 -1.78 14.52
CA TYR A 167 25.33 -2.75 14.52
C TYR A 167 25.24 -3.60 13.25
N ALA A 168 26.17 -3.43 12.30
CA ALA A 168 26.12 -4.10 11.00
C ALA A 168 26.05 -5.65 11.12
N ASP A 169 26.89 -6.25 11.97
CA ASP A 169 26.92 -7.70 12.16
C ASP A 169 25.62 -8.24 12.78
N ARG A 170 25.07 -7.52 13.76
CA ARG A 170 23.79 -7.87 14.39
C ARG A 170 22.63 -7.82 13.38
N LEU A 171 22.65 -6.83 12.48
CA LEU A 171 21.66 -6.73 11.40
C LEU A 171 21.78 -7.89 10.42
N LEU A 172 23.00 -8.24 9.99
CA LEU A 172 23.24 -9.37 9.09
C LEU A 172 22.80 -10.69 9.72
N GLU A 173 23.08 -10.89 11.00
CA GLU A 173 22.62 -12.07 11.76
C GLU A 173 21.08 -12.13 11.82
N HIS A 174 20.41 -11.00 12.09
CA HIS A 174 18.96 -10.94 12.09
C HIS A 174 18.37 -11.31 10.72
N ILE A 175 18.88 -10.72 9.63
CA ILE A 175 18.41 -11.02 8.26
C ILE A 175 18.61 -12.50 7.92
N ALA A 176 19.72 -13.11 8.38
CA ALA A 176 19.98 -14.53 8.13
C ALA A 176 19.01 -15.46 8.89
N ARG A 177 18.62 -15.10 10.11
CA ARG A 177 17.66 -15.86 10.94
C ARG A 177 16.21 -15.66 10.51
N HIS A 178 15.91 -14.50 9.91
CA HIS A 178 14.57 -14.09 9.48
C HIS A 178 14.57 -13.78 7.99
N PRO A 179 14.64 -14.79 7.10
CA PRO A 179 14.66 -14.57 5.65
C PRO A 179 13.41 -13.85 5.12
N GLU A 180 12.31 -13.86 5.87
CA GLU A 180 11.06 -13.15 5.62
C GLU A 180 11.07 -11.67 5.98
N PHE A 181 12.07 -11.20 6.74
CA PHE A 181 12.17 -9.81 7.21
C PHE A 181 12.20 -8.81 6.04
N ILE A 182 12.84 -9.17 4.91
CA ILE A 182 12.93 -8.32 3.72
C ILE A 182 12.33 -9.06 2.53
N GLN A 183 11.29 -8.50 1.94
CA GLN A 183 10.63 -9.04 0.75
C GLN A 183 10.60 -8.02 -0.39
N PRO A 184 10.67 -8.46 -1.66
CA PRO A 184 11.01 -9.82 -2.10
C PRO A 184 12.49 -10.18 -1.84
N GLU A 185 12.86 -11.43 -2.08
CA GLU A 185 14.21 -11.96 -1.93
C GLU A 185 15.28 -11.14 -2.68
N THR A 186 14.94 -10.60 -3.87
CA THR A 186 15.85 -9.74 -4.63
C THR A 186 16.27 -8.51 -3.84
N ARG A 187 15.34 -7.87 -3.11
CA ARG A 187 15.65 -6.71 -2.25
C ARG A 187 16.47 -7.12 -1.03
N ARG A 188 16.19 -8.28 -0.43
CA ARG A 188 16.99 -8.82 0.67
C ARG A 188 18.45 -8.98 0.25
N ASN A 189 18.69 -9.56 -0.92
CA ASN A 189 20.04 -9.80 -1.43
C ASN A 189 20.79 -8.48 -1.71
N GLU A 190 20.11 -7.46 -2.23
CA GLU A 190 20.67 -6.11 -2.40
C GLU A 190 21.07 -5.47 -1.07
N VAL A 191 20.21 -5.55 -0.05
CA VAL A 191 20.48 -5.00 1.29
C VAL A 191 21.65 -5.74 1.95
N VAL A 192 21.65 -7.08 1.92
CA VAL A 192 22.74 -7.89 2.49
C VAL A 192 24.06 -7.58 1.81
N SER A 193 24.07 -7.47 0.48
CA SER A 193 25.28 -7.13 -0.27
C SER A 193 25.78 -5.74 0.10
N PHE A 194 24.88 -4.76 0.26
CA PHE A 194 25.23 -3.41 0.68
C PHE A 194 25.86 -3.37 2.07
N VAL A 195 25.26 -4.05 3.06
CA VAL A 195 25.79 -4.07 4.43
C VAL A 195 27.16 -4.77 4.48
N LYS A 196 27.37 -5.84 3.68
CA LYS A 196 28.65 -6.55 3.60
C LYS A 196 29.79 -5.74 2.97
N MET A 197 29.49 -4.67 2.22
CA MET A 197 30.53 -3.76 1.73
C MET A 197 31.10 -2.85 2.83
N GLY A 198 30.47 -2.82 4.02
CA GLY A 198 30.82 -1.96 5.13
C GLY A 198 29.85 -0.79 5.26
N LEU A 199 29.42 -0.51 6.49
CA LEU A 199 28.61 0.67 6.82
C LEU A 199 29.50 1.73 7.47
N GLU A 200 29.29 2.98 7.10
CA GLU A 200 29.87 4.15 7.78
C GLU A 200 28.87 4.72 8.80
N ASP A 201 29.39 5.46 9.78
CA ASP A 201 28.55 6.15 10.76
C ASP A 201 27.74 7.28 10.10
N LEU A 202 26.47 7.42 10.49
CA LEU A 202 25.51 8.26 9.80
C LEU A 202 25.48 9.67 10.40
N CYS A 203 25.65 10.71 9.58
CA CYS A 203 25.44 12.09 10.03
C CYS A 203 23.95 12.38 10.26
N VAL A 204 23.56 12.58 11.53
CA VAL A 204 22.17 12.67 12.01
C VAL A 204 21.74 14.06 12.47
N SER A 205 22.52 15.10 12.18
CA SER A 205 22.11 16.49 12.38
C SER A 205 22.49 17.41 11.21
N ARG A 206 21.86 18.56 11.08
CA ARG A 206 22.21 19.62 10.12
C ARG A 206 22.15 21.00 10.78
N THR A 207 22.98 21.94 10.34
CA THR A 207 23.00 23.34 10.81
C THR A 207 22.59 24.34 9.72
N THR A 208 22.38 23.87 8.49
CA THR A 208 22.21 24.70 7.29
C THR A 208 20.78 25.21 7.05
N PHE A 209 19.82 24.81 7.88
CA PHE A 209 18.41 25.22 7.79
C PHE A 209 17.73 25.06 9.16
N ASN A 210 16.58 25.73 9.35
CA ASN A 210 15.87 25.73 10.64
C ASN A 210 14.56 24.92 10.63
N TRP A 211 14.03 24.60 9.44
CA TRP A 211 12.80 23.83 9.31
C TRP A 211 12.98 22.33 9.58
N GLY A 212 12.93 21.97 10.86
CA GLY A 212 12.91 20.59 11.36
C GLY A 212 12.90 20.52 12.88
N ILE A 213 12.99 19.31 13.43
CA ILE A 213 13.02 19.08 14.88
C ILE A 213 14.39 19.46 15.42
N GLN A 214 14.44 20.40 16.37
CA GLN A 214 15.71 20.84 16.96
C GLN A 214 16.29 19.78 17.89
N VAL A 215 17.62 19.65 17.90
CA VAL A 215 18.34 18.82 18.87
C VAL A 215 18.15 19.44 20.26
N PRO A 216 17.57 18.73 21.25
CA PRO A 216 17.11 19.35 22.50
C PRO A 216 18.20 20.07 23.31
N PHE A 217 19.43 19.57 23.26
CA PHE A 217 20.58 20.09 24.00
C PHE A 217 21.55 20.94 23.13
N ASP A 218 21.30 21.05 21.82
CA ASP A 218 22.08 21.93 20.92
C ASP A 218 21.16 22.50 19.82
N PRO A 219 20.34 23.52 20.12
CA PRO A 219 19.31 24.06 19.21
C PRO A 219 19.83 24.74 17.95
N ARG A 220 21.14 24.73 17.71
CA ARG A 220 21.75 25.12 16.43
C ARG A 220 21.64 24.00 15.40
N HIS A 221 21.35 22.79 15.85
CA HIS A 221 21.25 21.59 15.04
C HIS A 221 19.81 21.13 14.89
N VAL A 222 19.44 20.81 13.67
CA VAL A 222 18.20 20.14 13.31
C VAL A 222 18.46 18.64 13.16
N VAL A 223 17.60 17.81 13.73
CA VAL A 223 17.62 16.35 13.59
C VAL A 223 17.46 15.97 12.12
N TYR A 224 18.26 15.02 11.67
CA TYR A 224 18.23 14.55 10.29
C TYR A 224 16.91 13.85 9.95
N VAL A 225 16.41 14.12 8.74
CA VAL A 225 15.10 13.70 8.26
C VAL A 225 14.85 12.20 8.39
N TRP A 226 15.85 11.32 8.27
CA TRP A 226 15.58 9.88 8.42
C TRP A 226 15.40 9.44 9.88
N ILE A 227 16.00 10.10 10.87
CA ILE A 227 15.66 9.80 12.29
C ILE A 227 14.25 10.29 12.60
N ASP A 228 13.95 11.52 12.19
CA ASP A 228 12.63 12.13 12.29
C ASP A 228 11.56 11.24 11.62
N ALA A 229 11.65 11.09 10.29
CA ALA A 229 10.69 10.35 9.50
C ALA A 229 10.53 8.89 9.94
N LEU A 230 11.60 8.12 10.17
CA LEU A 230 11.46 6.71 10.56
C LEU A 230 10.84 6.53 11.95
N THR A 231 11.00 7.50 12.84
CA THR A 231 10.39 7.47 14.18
C THR A 231 8.85 7.52 14.12
N ASN A 232 8.26 7.98 13.01
CA ASN A 232 6.81 8.07 12.85
C ASN A 232 6.10 6.77 13.25
N TYR A 233 6.68 5.62 12.88
CA TYR A 233 6.11 4.29 13.05
C TYR A 233 5.85 3.90 14.51
N ILE A 234 6.65 4.42 15.44
CA ILE A 234 6.50 4.17 16.88
C ILE A 234 5.89 5.38 17.60
N SER A 235 6.15 6.61 17.12
CA SER A 235 5.58 7.80 17.72
C SER A 235 4.06 7.92 17.51
N ALA A 236 3.55 7.43 16.37
CA ALA A 236 2.11 7.39 16.11
C ALA A 236 1.38 6.49 17.11
N LEU A 237 2.08 5.47 17.63
CA LEU A 237 1.58 4.57 18.67
C LEU A 237 1.85 5.06 20.10
N GLY A 238 2.44 6.25 20.27
CA GLY A 238 2.68 6.84 21.58
C GLY A 238 3.95 6.35 22.32
N TYR A 239 4.91 5.73 21.62
CA TYR A 239 6.15 5.22 22.22
C TYR A 239 6.84 6.25 23.12
N GLY A 240 7.19 5.83 24.34
CA GLY A 240 7.92 6.67 25.30
C GLY A 240 7.11 7.81 25.90
N THR A 241 5.78 7.82 25.69
CA THR A 241 4.86 8.78 26.31
C THR A 241 4.01 8.10 27.38
N PRO A 242 3.31 8.87 28.27
CA PRO A 242 2.37 8.28 29.22
C PRO A 242 1.19 7.52 28.58
N ASP A 243 0.90 7.79 27.31
CA ASP A 243 -0.17 7.16 26.53
C ASP A 243 0.44 6.25 25.44
N ASP A 244 0.98 5.10 25.86
CA ASP A 244 1.68 4.14 25.00
C ASP A 244 0.88 2.84 24.75
N GLU A 245 -0.43 2.86 25.02
CA GLU A 245 -1.28 1.66 24.94
C GLU A 245 -1.26 1.04 23.54
N LEU A 246 -1.31 1.88 22.50
CA LEU A 246 -1.22 1.43 21.11
C LEU A 246 0.14 0.81 20.81
N PHE A 247 1.24 1.36 21.35
CA PHE A 247 2.57 0.80 21.16
C PHE A 247 2.67 -0.59 21.78
N ARG A 248 2.20 -0.75 23.02
CA ARG A 248 2.18 -2.05 23.71
C ARG A 248 1.29 -3.09 23.03
N LYS A 249 0.25 -2.64 22.32
CA LYS A 249 -0.71 -3.53 21.63
C LYS A 249 -0.26 -3.93 20.23
N PHE A 250 0.25 -2.98 19.45
CA PHE A 250 0.45 -3.14 18.00
C PHE A 250 1.91 -3.23 17.57
N TRP A 251 2.88 -2.81 18.40
CA TRP A 251 4.30 -2.94 18.07
C TRP A 251 4.81 -4.36 18.40
N PRO A 252 5.66 -4.97 17.55
CA PRO A 252 6.26 -4.46 16.32
C PRO A 252 5.32 -4.44 15.11
N ALA A 253 5.57 -3.54 14.15
CA ALA A 253 4.85 -3.54 12.88
C ALA A 253 4.97 -4.90 12.18
N ASP A 254 3.83 -5.47 11.79
CA ASP A 254 3.77 -6.69 10.99
C ASP A 254 4.31 -6.43 9.59
N VAL A 255 4.00 -5.26 9.03
CA VAL A 255 4.47 -4.88 7.69
C VAL A 255 4.76 -3.38 7.59
N HIS A 256 5.97 -3.06 7.17
CA HIS A 256 6.28 -1.78 6.52
C HIS A 256 6.23 -1.97 5.00
N LEU A 257 5.23 -1.40 4.34
CA LEU A 257 5.13 -1.42 2.88
C LEU A 257 5.80 -0.16 2.33
N VAL A 258 6.82 -0.31 1.49
CA VAL A 258 7.63 0.82 0.99
C VAL A 258 8.01 0.64 -0.48
N GLY A 259 8.31 1.76 -1.16
CA GLY A 259 8.93 1.71 -2.48
C GLY A 259 10.39 1.23 -2.41
N LYS A 260 10.85 0.55 -3.47
CA LYS A 260 12.24 0.05 -3.57
C LYS A 260 13.32 1.13 -3.40
N ASP A 261 13.00 2.40 -3.62
CA ASP A 261 13.93 3.52 -3.51
C ASP A 261 14.26 3.90 -2.07
N ILE A 262 13.38 3.58 -1.12
CA ILE A 262 13.58 3.88 0.30
C ILE A 262 13.80 2.63 1.15
N ILE A 263 13.92 1.45 0.52
CA ILE A 263 14.06 0.18 1.25
C ILE A 263 15.32 0.13 2.12
N ARG A 264 16.42 0.76 1.69
CA ARG A 264 17.66 0.79 2.48
C ARG A 264 17.48 1.51 3.81
N PHE A 265 16.68 2.57 3.86
CA PHE A 265 16.38 3.27 5.11
C PHE A 265 15.59 2.36 6.07
N HIS A 266 14.66 1.58 5.53
CA HIS A 266 13.78 0.70 6.32
C HIS A 266 14.40 -0.64 6.70
N CYS A 267 15.41 -1.11 5.96
CA CYS A 267 16.07 -2.39 6.20
C CYS A 267 17.47 -2.26 6.81
N ILE A 268 18.01 -1.04 6.91
CA ILE A 268 19.34 -0.78 7.51
C ILE A 268 19.23 0.24 8.64
N ILE A 269 18.88 1.49 8.32
CA ILE A 269 18.91 2.57 9.30
C ILE A 269 17.87 2.33 10.39
N TRP A 270 16.63 2.04 10.01
CA TRP A 270 15.53 1.82 10.94
C TRP A 270 15.78 0.65 11.90
N PRO A 271 16.08 -0.58 11.45
CA PRO A 271 16.32 -1.68 12.37
C PRO A 271 17.56 -1.45 13.24
N ILE A 272 18.61 -0.81 12.73
CA ILE A 272 19.77 -0.47 13.59
C ILE A 272 19.39 0.57 14.65
N LEU A 273 18.58 1.58 14.31
CA LEU A 273 18.06 2.55 15.27
C LEU A 273 17.26 1.85 16.37
N LEU A 274 16.37 0.93 16.01
CA LEU A 274 15.61 0.11 16.95
C LEU A 274 16.51 -0.79 17.81
N MET A 275 17.54 -1.42 17.23
CA MET A 275 18.52 -2.22 17.97
C MET A 275 19.29 -1.40 19.00
N ALA A 276 19.64 -0.15 18.68
CA ALA A 276 20.28 0.78 19.60
C ALA A 276 19.32 1.22 20.73
N LEU A 277 18.04 1.35 20.42
CA LEU A 277 16.99 1.67 21.41
C LEU A 277 16.54 0.47 22.25
N GLY A 278 16.94 -0.75 21.88
CA GLY A 278 16.48 -1.98 22.52
C GLY A 278 15.00 -2.28 22.24
N ILE A 279 14.49 -1.88 21.08
CA ILE A 279 13.11 -2.07 20.66
C ILE A 279 13.04 -3.26 19.68
N GLU A 280 11.95 -4.04 19.74
CA GLU A 280 11.72 -5.15 18.79
C GLU A 280 11.64 -4.65 17.33
N LEU A 281 12.21 -5.42 16.41
CA LEU A 281 12.22 -5.10 14.99
C LEU A 281 10.89 -5.41 14.31
N PRO A 282 10.52 -4.69 13.23
CA PRO A 282 9.35 -5.02 12.45
C PRO A 282 9.45 -6.44 11.88
N ARG A 283 8.30 -7.13 11.75
CA ARG A 283 8.26 -8.52 11.27
C ARG A 283 8.66 -8.62 9.80
N ARG A 284 8.26 -7.63 8.99
CA ARG A 284 8.51 -7.61 7.54
C ARG A 284 8.60 -6.19 6.99
N VAL A 285 9.51 -6.00 6.03
CA VAL A 285 9.57 -4.84 5.12
C VAL A 285 9.35 -5.34 3.69
N VAL A 286 8.30 -4.85 3.04
CA VAL A 286 7.96 -5.20 1.66
C VAL A 286 8.33 -4.03 0.74
N GLY A 287 9.34 -4.25 -0.11
CA GLY A 287 9.79 -3.30 -1.13
C GLY A 287 9.15 -3.55 -2.48
N HIS A 288 8.12 -2.78 -2.83
CA HIS A 288 7.48 -2.87 -4.15
C HIS A 288 8.24 -2.07 -5.21
N GLY A 289 8.04 -2.40 -6.48
CA GLY A 289 8.61 -1.65 -7.59
C GLY A 289 7.88 -0.34 -7.86
N TRP A 290 8.29 0.35 -8.92
CA TRP A 290 7.65 1.60 -9.35
C TRP A 290 6.56 1.34 -10.38
N LEU A 291 5.53 2.19 -10.33
CA LEU A 291 4.64 2.38 -11.47
C LEU A 291 5.27 3.45 -12.38
N LEU A 292 5.73 3.03 -13.55
CA LEU A 292 6.46 3.83 -14.52
C LEU A 292 5.56 4.21 -15.71
N LEU A 293 5.97 5.21 -16.48
CA LEU A 293 5.49 5.41 -17.85
C LEU A 293 6.49 4.78 -18.82
N GLU A 294 6.10 4.56 -20.08
CA GLU A 294 7.06 4.20 -21.14
C GLU A 294 8.19 5.25 -21.27
N SER A 295 7.87 6.52 -21.02
CA SER A 295 8.85 7.63 -20.95
C SER A 295 9.75 7.61 -19.70
N GLY A 296 9.60 6.61 -18.84
CA GLY A 296 10.34 6.42 -17.60
C GLY A 296 9.59 6.94 -16.36
N LYS A 297 10.36 7.34 -15.33
CA LYS A 297 9.81 7.79 -14.05
C LYS A 297 8.95 9.05 -14.22
N MET A 298 7.77 9.06 -13.59
CA MET A 298 6.91 10.24 -13.51
C MET A 298 7.61 11.35 -12.74
N SER A 299 7.62 12.56 -13.31
CA SER A 299 8.18 13.73 -12.66
C SER A 299 7.56 15.00 -13.20
N LYS A 300 7.39 15.99 -12.32
CA LYS A 300 6.76 17.27 -12.68
C LYS A 300 7.59 18.07 -13.67
N SER A 301 8.92 18.03 -13.55
CA SER A 301 9.83 18.69 -14.50
C SER A 301 9.68 18.18 -15.94
N LYS A 302 9.22 16.94 -16.12
CA LYS A 302 8.92 16.35 -17.44
C LYS A 302 7.47 16.55 -17.89
N GLY A 303 6.60 17.10 -17.04
CA GLY A 303 5.18 17.28 -17.33
C GLY A 303 4.39 15.98 -17.54
N ASN A 304 4.95 14.83 -17.17
CA ASN A 304 4.39 13.50 -17.43
C ASN A 304 3.71 12.89 -16.18
N VAL A 305 3.23 13.71 -15.26
CA VAL A 305 2.56 13.23 -14.05
C VAL A 305 1.12 12.84 -14.36
N VAL A 306 0.75 11.63 -13.93
CA VAL A 306 -0.63 11.16 -14.00
C VAL A 306 -1.34 11.47 -12.68
N ASP A 307 -2.37 12.32 -12.74
CA ASP A 307 -3.17 12.72 -11.58
C ASP A 307 -4.24 11.65 -11.28
N PRO A 308 -4.18 10.98 -10.11
CA PRO A 308 -5.17 9.97 -9.75
C PRO A 308 -6.59 10.53 -9.60
N MET A 309 -6.76 11.82 -9.28
CA MET A 309 -8.09 12.44 -9.16
C MET A 309 -8.82 12.45 -10.51
N VAL A 310 -8.12 12.85 -11.58
CA VAL A 310 -8.66 12.87 -12.94
C VAL A 310 -9.08 11.47 -13.38
N LEU A 311 -8.26 10.46 -13.07
CA LEU A 311 -8.57 9.07 -13.39
C LEU A 311 -9.79 8.56 -12.62
N MET A 312 -9.93 8.90 -11.34
CA MET A 312 -11.10 8.52 -10.55
C MET A 312 -12.38 9.19 -11.03
N ASP A 313 -12.33 10.46 -11.42
CA ASP A 313 -13.49 11.16 -12.01
C ASP A 313 -13.93 10.51 -13.32
N ARG A 314 -12.97 10.04 -14.13
CA ARG A 314 -13.24 9.42 -15.43
C ARG A 314 -13.69 7.96 -15.33
N TYR A 315 -13.07 7.17 -14.46
CA TYR A 315 -13.17 5.71 -14.48
C TYR A 315 -13.75 5.10 -13.19
N GLY A 316 -13.88 5.88 -12.13
CA GLY A 316 -14.37 5.43 -10.83
C GLY A 316 -13.29 4.84 -9.93
N VAL A 317 -13.50 4.97 -8.63
CA VAL A 317 -12.51 4.63 -7.58
C VAL A 317 -12.12 3.16 -7.60
N ASP A 318 -13.10 2.24 -7.61
CA ASP A 318 -12.85 0.80 -7.61
C ASP A 318 -12.05 0.33 -8.83
N ALA A 319 -12.29 0.94 -10.00
CA ALA A 319 -11.56 0.61 -11.22
C ALA A 319 -10.08 1.00 -11.12
N ILE A 320 -9.79 2.19 -10.57
CA ILE A 320 -8.41 2.63 -10.35
C ILE A 320 -7.71 1.76 -9.31
N ARG A 321 -8.39 1.45 -8.21
CA ARG A 321 -7.83 0.55 -7.18
C ARG A 321 -7.53 -0.84 -7.74
N TYR A 322 -8.47 -1.43 -8.47
CA TYR A 322 -8.29 -2.73 -9.13
C TYR A 322 -7.07 -2.70 -10.05
N TYR A 323 -6.97 -1.69 -10.93
CA TYR A 323 -5.86 -1.56 -11.86
C TYR A 323 -4.50 -1.52 -11.14
N LEU A 324 -4.37 -0.67 -10.11
CA LEU A 324 -3.12 -0.53 -9.34
C LEU A 324 -2.69 -1.85 -8.71
N LEU A 325 -3.63 -2.61 -8.17
CA LEU A 325 -3.36 -3.86 -7.47
C LEU A 325 -3.19 -5.05 -8.41
N ARG A 326 -3.72 -4.97 -9.64
CA ARG A 326 -3.65 -6.02 -10.65
C ARG A 326 -2.41 -5.93 -11.53
N GLU A 327 -1.94 -4.72 -11.79
CA GLU A 327 -0.93 -4.45 -12.83
C GLU A 327 0.50 -4.46 -12.30
N LEU A 328 0.74 -4.12 -11.02
CA LEU A 328 2.10 -4.09 -10.49
C LEU A 328 2.57 -5.51 -10.10
N PRO A 329 3.55 -6.11 -10.80
CA PRO A 329 4.01 -7.44 -10.47
C PRO A 329 4.71 -7.47 -9.09
N PRO A 330 4.62 -8.58 -8.34
CA PRO A 330 5.27 -8.68 -7.03
C PRO A 330 6.77 -8.43 -7.12
N GLY A 331 7.24 -7.37 -6.47
CA GLY A 331 8.67 -7.03 -6.42
C GLY A 331 9.27 -6.43 -7.69
N GLY A 332 8.48 -6.25 -8.75
CA GLY A 332 8.92 -5.70 -10.03
C GLY A 332 8.31 -4.32 -10.32
N ASP A 333 8.85 -3.63 -11.33
CA ASP A 333 8.25 -2.42 -11.85
C ASP A 333 7.08 -2.76 -12.78
N GLY A 334 6.06 -1.92 -12.79
CA GLY A 334 4.95 -1.98 -13.73
C GLY A 334 4.87 -0.72 -14.58
N TYR A 335 4.16 -0.81 -15.71
CA TYR A 335 4.05 0.30 -16.66
C TYR A 335 2.60 0.73 -16.79
N TYR A 336 2.36 1.99 -16.44
CA TYR A 336 1.08 2.64 -16.66
C TYR A 336 0.94 3.07 -18.12
N SER A 337 -0.18 2.71 -18.72
CA SER A 337 -0.75 3.40 -19.86
C SER A 337 -2.27 3.49 -19.68
N GLU A 338 -2.87 4.59 -20.14
CA GLU A 338 -4.32 4.75 -20.05
C GLU A 338 -5.05 3.72 -20.92
N ASP A 339 -4.46 3.31 -22.04
CA ASP A 339 -4.97 2.22 -22.88
C ASP A 339 -5.04 0.89 -22.13
N ASN A 340 -4.01 0.54 -21.36
CA ASN A 340 -4.00 -0.67 -20.54
C ASN A 340 -5.04 -0.57 -19.42
N LEU A 341 -5.16 0.60 -18.76
CA LEU A 341 -6.22 0.85 -17.78
C LEU A 341 -7.61 0.63 -18.40
N VAL A 342 -7.90 1.22 -19.55
CA VAL A 342 -9.17 1.04 -20.27
C VAL A 342 -9.37 -0.42 -20.68
N ALA A 343 -8.32 -1.11 -21.13
CA ALA A 343 -8.39 -2.53 -21.49
C ALA A 343 -8.74 -3.41 -20.30
N ARG A 344 -8.16 -3.16 -19.12
CA ARG A 344 -8.47 -3.85 -17.85
C ARG A 344 -9.90 -3.58 -17.39
N ILE A 345 -10.36 -2.34 -17.47
CA ILE A 345 -11.74 -2.00 -17.12
C ILE A 345 -12.72 -2.72 -18.06
N ASN A 346 -12.46 -2.67 -19.37
CA ASN A 346 -13.36 -3.28 -20.34
C ASN A 346 -13.36 -4.80 -20.27
N THR A 347 -12.20 -5.44 -20.16
CA THR A 347 -12.08 -6.90 -20.18
C THR A 347 -12.47 -7.47 -18.83
N ASP A 348 -11.68 -7.17 -17.81
CA ASP A 348 -11.82 -7.79 -16.51
C ASP A 348 -13.14 -7.30 -15.86
N LEU A 349 -13.31 -5.99 -15.69
CA LEU A 349 -14.40 -5.45 -14.88
C LEU A 349 -15.76 -5.45 -15.59
N ALA A 350 -15.81 -5.02 -16.85
CA ALA A 350 -17.07 -4.92 -17.59
C ALA A 350 -17.48 -6.26 -18.24
N ASN A 351 -16.59 -6.90 -19.01
CA ASN A 351 -16.94 -8.11 -19.76
C ASN A 351 -16.97 -9.39 -18.91
N ASP A 352 -16.13 -9.51 -17.87
CA ASP A 352 -16.12 -10.71 -17.03
C ASP A 352 -17.04 -10.53 -15.82
N LEU A 353 -16.67 -9.65 -14.87
CA LEU A 353 -17.38 -9.49 -13.60
C LEU A 353 -18.76 -8.83 -13.77
N GLY A 354 -18.83 -7.71 -14.50
CA GLY A 354 -20.05 -6.95 -14.70
C GLY A 354 -21.08 -7.69 -15.56
N ASN A 355 -20.63 -8.30 -16.66
CA ASN A 355 -21.47 -9.10 -17.53
C ASN A 355 -22.04 -10.34 -16.80
N LEU A 356 -21.25 -11.00 -15.96
CA LEU A 356 -21.72 -12.16 -15.18
C LEU A 356 -22.93 -11.79 -14.31
N LEU A 357 -22.88 -10.66 -13.59
CA LEU A 357 -24.02 -10.18 -12.80
C LEU A 357 -25.22 -9.82 -13.67
N SER A 358 -24.96 -9.13 -14.79
CA SER A 358 -26.00 -8.73 -15.74
C SER A 358 -26.75 -9.95 -16.29
N ARG A 359 -26.01 -10.99 -16.69
CA ARG A 359 -26.58 -12.25 -17.17
C ARG A 359 -27.34 -13.00 -16.08
N LEU A 360 -26.75 -13.14 -14.88
CA LEU A 360 -27.41 -13.77 -13.73
C LEU A 360 -28.74 -13.08 -13.41
N THR A 361 -28.74 -11.77 -13.23
CA THR A 361 -29.94 -11.01 -12.86
C THR A 361 -31.00 -11.04 -13.97
N ALA A 362 -30.59 -10.98 -15.24
CA ALA A 362 -31.51 -11.09 -16.37
C ALA A 362 -32.15 -12.49 -16.49
N MET A 363 -31.36 -13.56 -16.31
CA MET A 363 -31.87 -14.94 -16.36
C MET A 363 -32.77 -15.25 -15.16
N ALA A 364 -32.39 -14.84 -13.95
CA ALA A 364 -33.23 -14.99 -12.76
C ALA A 364 -34.57 -14.26 -12.93
N ALA A 365 -34.55 -13.01 -13.38
CA ALA A 365 -35.77 -12.24 -13.65
C ALA A 365 -36.66 -12.91 -14.72
N LYS A 366 -36.06 -13.39 -15.81
CA LYS A 366 -36.80 -13.94 -16.95
C LYS A 366 -37.39 -15.33 -16.67
N TYR A 367 -36.65 -16.19 -15.97
CA TYR A 367 -36.99 -17.61 -15.87
C TYR A 367 -37.53 -18.03 -14.51
N GLN A 368 -37.29 -17.25 -13.45
CA GLN A 368 -37.74 -17.55 -12.09
C GLN A 368 -38.36 -16.32 -11.39
N ASP A 369 -38.86 -15.34 -12.15
CA ASP A 369 -39.47 -14.11 -11.62
C ASP A 369 -38.56 -13.37 -10.60
N GLY A 370 -37.25 -13.48 -10.79
CA GLY A 370 -36.24 -12.89 -9.91
C GLY A 370 -36.07 -13.61 -8.57
N ALA A 371 -36.74 -14.72 -8.31
CA ALA A 371 -36.48 -15.55 -7.13
C ALA A 371 -35.40 -16.60 -7.46
N ILE A 372 -34.41 -16.76 -6.58
CA ILE A 372 -33.48 -17.89 -6.68
C ILE A 372 -34.09 -19.09 -5.98
N GLU A 373 -34.49 -20.08 -6.77
CA GLU A 373 -35.04 -21.33 -6.28
C GLU A 373 -33.97 -22.21 -5.61
N PRO A 374 -34.34 -23.09 -4.67
CA PRO A 374 -33.39 -24.03 -4.08
C PRO A 374 -32.76 -24.92 -5.15
N PRO A 375 -31.46 -25.26 -5.04
CA PRO A 375 -30.83 -26.18 -5.97
C PRO A 375 -31.43 -27.59 -5.80
N ALA A 376 -31.56 -28.31 -6.91
CA ALA A 376 -31.93 -29.72 -6.95
C ALA A 376 -30.67 -30.60 -6.98
N ALA A 377 -30.69 -31.72 -7.71
CA ALA A 377 -29.52 -32.57 -7.88
C ALA A 377 -28.38 -31.84 -8.62
N TYR A 378 -27.15 -32.05 -8.12
CA TYR A 378 -25.92 -31.58 -8.75
C TYR A 378 -25.49 -32.55 -9.87
N GLU A 379 -24.95 -32.00 -10.95
CA GLU A 379 -24.27 -32.74 -12.03
C GLU A 379 -22.74 -32.52 -11.93
N ASP A 380 -21.92 -33.35 -12.57
CA ASP A 380 -20.44 -33.25 -12.49
C ASP A 380 -19.90 -31.85 -12.80
N LEU A 381 -20.51 -31.18 -13.79
CA LEU A 381 -20.15 -29.82 -14.19
C LEU A 381 -20.31 -28.80 -13.07
N ASP A 382 -21.24 -29.03 -12.15
CA ASP A 382 -21.50 -28.15 -11.01
C ASP A 382 -20.39 -28.26 -9.98
N GLN A 383 -19.91 -29.49 -9.75
CA GLN A 383 -18.92 -29.78 -8.73
C GLN A 383 -17.61 -29.04 -9.02
N ASP A 384 -17.21 -28.94 -10.29
CA ASP A 384 -16.04 -28.15 -10.69
C ASP A 384 -16.14 -26.67 -10.27
N LEU A 385 -17.33 -26.06 -10.35
CA LEU A 385 -17.56 -24.68 -9.93
C LEU A 385 -17.58 -24.56 -8.40
N VAL A 386 -18.23 -25.50 -7.73
CA VAL A 386 -18.33 -25.59 -6.27
C VAL A 386 -16.93 -25.71 -5.66
N ASP A 387 -16.12 -26.67 -6.14
CA ASP A 387 -14.79 -26.95 -5.63
C ASP A 387 -13.86 -25.75 -5.82
N LEU A 388 -13.93 -25.11 -6.99
CA LEU A 388 -13.17 -23.88 -7.24
C LEU A 388 -13.60 -22.77 -6.29
N ALA A 389 -14.90 -22.55 -6.10
CA ALA A 389 -15.40 -21.51 -5.21
C ALA A 389 -15.00 -21.75 -3.74
N VAL A 390 -15.06 -22.99 -3.27
CA VAL A 390 -14.65 -23.37 -1.90
C VAL A 390 -13.14 -23.26 -1.70
N GLY A 391 -12.34 -23.57 -2.72
CA GLY A 391 -10.87 -23.49 -2.65
C GLY A 391 -10.30 -22.07 -2.77
N THR A 392 -10.95 -21.20 -3.54
CA THR A 392 -10.42 -19.86 -3.88
C THR A 392 -10.13 -18.98 -2.65
N PRO A 393 -10.98 -18.91 -1.58
CA PRO A 393 -10.71 -18.10 -0.40
C PRO A 393 -9.39 -18.48 0.30
N GLY A 394 -9.10 -19.78 0.42
CA GLY A 394 -7.86 -20.26 1.02
C GLY A 394 -6.63 -19.92 0.18
N GLU A 395 -6.74 -20.04 -1.14
CA GLU A 395 -5.67 -19.64 -2.05
C GLU A 395 -5.42 -18.13 -2.02
N MET A 396 -6.48 -17.32 -2.07
CA MET A 396 -6.41 -15.87 -1.97
C MET A 396 -5.75 -15.45 -0.65
N ALA A 397 -6.13 -16.06 0.48
CA ALA A 397 -5.55 -15.75 1.78
C ALA A 397 -4.03 -15.98 1.80
N ARG A 398 -3.57 -17.12 1.26
CA ARG A 398 -2.13 -17.42 1.15
C ARG A 398 -1.39 -16.40 0.28
N LEU A 399 -1.99 -15.96 -0.83
CA LEU A 399 -1.40 -14.97 -1.73
C LEU A 399 -1.36 -13.57 -1.10
N MET A 400 -2.41 -13.18 -0.38
CA MET A 400 -2.43 -11.96 0.42
C MET A 400 -1.33 -11.98 1.49
N ASP A 401 -1.20 -13.07 2.26
CA ASP A 401 -0.14 -13.18 3.28
C ASP A 401 1.28 -13.13 2.70
N ALA A 402 1.44 -13.51 1.43
CA ALA A 402 2.68 -13.38 0.67
C ALA A 402 2.87 -12.01 0.00
N PHE A 403 1.94 -11.06 0.17
CA PHE A 403 1.88 -9.77 -0.54
C PHE A 403 1.81 -9.88 -2.07
N ASP A 404 1.32 -11.00 -2.59
CA ASP A 404 1.02 -11.20 -4.02
C ASP A 404 -0.41 -10.77 -4.33
N LEU A 405 -0.64 -9.45 -4.33
CA LEU A 405 -1.96 -8.85 -4.60
C LEU A 405 -2.46 -9.15 -6.03
N PRO A 406 -1.62 -9.10 -7.10
CA PRO A 406 -2.05 -9.49 -8.44
C PRO A 406 -2.44 -10.96 -8.52
N GLY A 407 -1.68 -11.85 -7.86
CA GLY A 407 -1.99 -13.28 -7.77
C GLY A 407 -3.33 -13.52 -7.06
N ALA A 408 -3.57 -12.83 -5.96
CA ALA A 408 -4.83 -12.90 -5.22
C ALA A 408 -6.03 -12.50 -6.10
N LEU A 409 -5.93 -11.38 -6.83
CA LEU A 409 -6.95 -10.97 -7.80
C LEU A 409 -7.12 -11.98 -8.94
N ALA A 410 -6.02 -12.54 -9.46
CA ALA A 410 -6.06 -13.56 -10.50
C ALA A 410 -6.77 -14.84 -10.04
N ALA A 411 -6.62 -15.23 -8.77
CA ALA A 411 -7.34 -16.36 -8.19
C ALA A 411 -8.85 -16.14 -8.20
N VAL A 412 -9.30 -14.95 -7.77
CA VAL A 412 -10.73 -14.58 -7.85
C VAL A 412 -11.22 -14.55 -9.29
N TRP A 413 -10.42 -14.04 -10.24
CA TRP A 413 -10.80 -14.00 -11.64
C TRP A 413 -10.95 -15.39 -12.28
N ARG A 414 -10.20 -16.40 -11.82
CA ARG A 414 -10.44 -17.79 -12.26
C ARG A 414 -11.84 -18.26 -11.90
N LEU A 415 -12.34 -17.93 -10.70
CA LEU A 415 -13.72 -18.22 -10.30
C LEU A 415 -14.74 -17.49 -11.17
N VAL A 416 -14.54 -16.19 -11.41
CA VAL A 416 -15.41 -15.38 -12.29
C VAL A 416 -15.47 -15.96 -13.70
N ASN A 417 -14.32 -16.33 -14.27
CA ASN A 417 -14.24 -16.90 -15.61
C ASN A 417 -14.85 -18.30 -15.68
N ARG A 418 -14.66 -19.13 -14.65
CA ARG A 418 -15.31 -20.44 -14.55
C ARG A 418 -16.83 -20.31 -14.49
N ALA A 419 -17.35 -19.32 -13.75
CA ALA A 419 -18.78 -19.04 -13.67
C ALA A 419 -19.36 -18.54 -15.00
N ASN A 420 -18.64 -17.68 -15.73
CA ASN A 420 -19.02 -17.30 -17.09
C ASN A 420 -19.06 -18.52 -18.03
N LYS A 421 -18.03 -19.38 -18.00
CA LYS A 421 -17.98 -20.61 -18.79
C LYS A 421 -19.10 -21.58 -18.41
N TYR A 422 -19.42 -21.69 -17.13
CA TYR A 422 -20.52 -22.51 -16.63
C TYR A 422 -21.87 -22.09 -17.23
N ILE A 423 -22.12 -20.80 -17.47
CA ILE A 423 -23.31 -20.34 -18.20
C ILE A 423 -23.34 -20.89 -19.63
N GLU A 424 -22.21 -20.85 -20.34
CA GLU A 424 -22.14 -21.34 -21.72
C GLU A 424 -22.38 -22.86 -21.79
N GLU A 425 -21.74 -23.61 -20.89
CA GLU A 425 -21.82 -25.08 -20.85
C GLU A 425 -23.20 -25.58 -20.43
N THR A 426 -23.87 -24.90 -19.50
CA THR A 426 -25.21 -25.28 -19.01
C THR A 426 -26.35 -24.74 -19.86
N ALA A 427 -26.09 -23.73 -20.69
CA ALA A 427 -27.04 -23.06 -21.56
C ALA A 427 -28.44 -22.85 -20.90
N PRO A 428 -28.56 -22.01 -19.86
CA PRO A 428 -29.80 -21.82 -19.09
C PRO A 428 -31.03 -21.49 -19.94
N TRP A 429 -30.83 -20.81 -21.08
CA TRP A 429 -31.88 -20.51 -22.04
C TRP A 429 -32.47 -21.76 -22.72
N ALA A 430 -31.66 -22.79 -22.95
CA ALA A 430 -32.12 -24.07 -23.49
C ALA A 430 -32.89 -24.85 -22.42
N LEU A 431 -32.35 -24.93 -21.19
CA LEU A 431 -33.02 -25.57 -20.06
C LEU A 431 -34.41 -24.98 -19.80
N ALA A 432 -34.53 -23.65 -19.85
CA ALA A 432 -35.81 -22.96 -19.69
C ALA A 432 -36.81 -23.32 -20.81
N ARG A 433 -36.35 -23.38 -22.07
CA ARG A 433 -37.19 -23.74 -23.23
C ARG A 433 -37.63 -25.20 -23.21
N GLU A 434 -36.78 -26.09 -22.71
CA GLU A 434 -37.05 -27.53 -22.55
C GLU A 434 -37.88 -27.86 -21.31
N GLY A 435 -38.16 -26.88 -20.44
CA GLY A 435 -38.92 -27.08 -19.21
C GLY A 435 -38.16 -27.82 -18.11
N ARG A 436 -36.82 -27.92 -18.19
CA ARG A 436 -35.96 -28.55 -17.16
C ARG A 436 -35.77 -27.63 -15.95
N ARG A 437 -36.86 -27.40 -15.19
CA ARG A 437 -36.91 -26.44 -14.08
C ARG A 437 -35.90 -26.71 -12.98
N ASP A 438 -35.84 -27.95 -12.48
CA ASP A 438 -34.92 -28.33 -11.40
C ASP A 438 -33.46 -28.06 -11.75
N ARG A 439 -33.09 -28.36 -13.01
CA ARG A 439 -31.72 -28.11 -13.48
C ARG A 439 -31.43 -26.62 -13.58
N LEU A 440 -32.37 -25.85 -14.12
CA LEU A 440 -32.25 -24.40 -14.21
C LEU A 440 -32.11 -23.75 -12.83
N ALA A 441 -32.85 -24.23 -11.83
CA ALA A 441 -32.73 -23.79 -10.45
C ALA A 441 -31.33 -24.01 -9.88
N THR A 442 -30.77 -25.23 -10.01
CA THR A 442 -29.40 -25.52 -9.59
C THR A 442 -28.39 -24.59 -10.28
N VAL A 443 -28.54 -24.35 -11.58
CA VAL A 443 -27.62 -23.50 -12.35
C VAL A 443 -27.65 -22.06 -11.87
N LEU A 444 -28.83 -21.46 -11.71
CA LEU A 444 -28.97 -20.08 -11.25
C LEU A 444 -28.54 -19.91 -9.79
N TYR A 445 -28.81 -20.89 -8.93
CA TYR A 445 -28.32 -20.92 -7.56
C TYR A 445 -26.79 -20.92 -7.50
N ASN A 446 -26.15 -21.83 -8.23
CA ASN A 446 -24.69 -21.96 -8.26
C ASN A 446 -24.01 -20.67 -8.78
N LEU A 447 -24.61 -20.02 -9.77
CA LEU A 447 -24.11 -18.73 -10.28
C LEU A 447 -24.22 -17.61 -9.24
N ALA A 448 -25.36 -17.52 -8.54
CA ALA A 448 -25.55 -16.53 -7.50
C ALA A 448 -24.58 -16.75 -6.32
N GLU A 449 -24.36 -18.00 -5.93
CA GLU A 449 -23.45 -18.35 -4.85
C GLU A 449 -21.98 -18.09 -5.24
N ALA A 450 -21.56 -18.45 -6.45
CA ALA A 450 -20.22 -18.12 -6.96
C ALA A 450 -20.00 -16.59 -7.02
N TYR A 451 -21.02 -15.81 -7.40
CA TYR A 451 -20.93 -14.36 -7.43
C TYR A 451 -20.83 -13.75 -6.02
N ARG A 452 -21.55 -14.32 -5.05
CA ARG A 452 -21.42 -13.95 -3.62
C ARG A 452 -19.98 -14.17 -3.15
N PHE A 453 -19.42 -15.34 -3.41
CA PHE A 453 -18.03 -15.66 -3.09
C PHE A 453 -17.04 -14.64 -3.69
N ALA A 454 -17.12 -14.43 -5.01
CA ALA A 454 -16.26 -13.47 -5.70
C ALA A 454 -16.39 -12.06 -5.10
N THR A 455 -17.61 -11.61 -4.80
CA THR A 455 -17.84 -10.27 -4.28
C THR A 455 -17.24 -10.08 -2.89
N VAL A 456 -17.41 -11.03 -1.96
CA VAL A 456 -16.78 -10.96 -0.63
C VAL A 456 -15.26 -10.90 -0.75
N MET A 457 -14.66 -11.73 -1.60
CA MET A 457 -13.22 -11.75 -1.84
C MET A 457 -12.70 -10.45 -2.47
N LEU A 458 -13.52 -9.72 -3.22
CA LEU A 458 -13.15 -8.46 -3.87
C LEU A 458 -13.30 -7.22 -2.98
N MET A 459 -14.00 -7.31 -1.85
CA MET A 459 -14.23 -6.19 -0.92
C MET A 459 -12.95 -5.45 -0.46
N PRO A 460 -11.81 -6.12 -0.21
CA PRO A 460 -10.57 -5.41 0.14
C PRO A 460 -9.99 -4.57 -1.00
N PHE A 461 -10.19 -5.00 -2.26
CA PHE A 461 -9.62 -4.35 -3.44
C PHE A 461 -10.54 -3.25 -3.98
N MET A 462 -11.84 -3.51 -4.01
CA MET A 462 -12.88 -2.64 -4.55
C MET A 462 -13.99 -2.41 -3.51
N PRO A 463 -13.77 -1.53 -2.52
CA PRO A 463 -14.70 -1.36 -1.40
C PRO A 463 -16.08 -0.81 -1.82
N GLY A 464 -16.17 -0.10 -2.94
CA GLY A 464 -17.45 0.38 -3.49
C GLY A 464 -18.27 -0.69 -4.19
N LEU A 465 -17.70 -1.87 -4.47
CA LEU A 465 -18.34 -2.94 -5.23
C LEU A 465 -19.49 -3.59 -4.45
N ALA A 466 -19.23 -3.97 -3.21
CA ALA A 466 -20.13 -4.79 -2.40
C ALA A 466 -21.54 -4.19 -2.28
N PRO A 467 -21.74 -2.91 -1.86
CA PRO A 467 -23.08 -2.33 -1.73
C PRO A 467 -23.89 -2.38 -3.03
N ARG A 468 -23.23 -2.19 -4.18
CA ARG A 468 -23.85 -2.18 -5.51
C ARG A 468 -24.27 -3.58 -5.96
N VAL A 469 -23.49 -4.60 -5.58
CA VAL A 469 -23.80 -6.01 -5.86
C VAL A 469 -24.89 -6.52 -4.90
N TRP A 470 -24.77 -6.26 -3.60
CA TRP A 470 -25.71 -6.75 -2.59
C TRP A 470 -27.13 -6.23 -2.80
N ALA A 471 -27.29 -5.00 -3.28
CA ALA A 471 -28.58 -4.46 -3.69
C ALA A 471 -29.23 -5.27 -4.83
N GLN A 472 -28.42 -5.79 -5.76
CA GLN A 472 -28.90 -6.60 -6.89
C GLN A 472 -29.11 -8.07 -6.52
N LEU A 473 -28.31 -8.63 -5.62
CA LEU A 473 -28.44 -10.03 -5.17
C LEU A 473 -29.46 -10.22 -4.02
N GLY A 474 -30.05 -9.15 -3.50
CA GLY A 474 -30.98 -9.23 -2.37
C GLY A 474 -30.28 -9.53 -1.03
N LEU A 475 -29.02 -9.10 -0.89
CA LEU A 475 -28.15 -9.38 0.26
C LEU A 475 -27.77 -8.14 1.07
N ALA A 476 -28.35 -6.96 0.77
CA ALA A 476 -27.98 -5.70 1.41
C ALA A 476 -28.10 -5.74 2.95
N ASP A 477 -29.15 -6.40 3.46
CA ASP A 477 -29.42 -6.53 4.91
C ASP A 477 -28.97 -7.88 5.47
N ARG A 478 -28.00 -8.54 4.82
CA ARG A 478 -27.53 -9.91 5.15
C ARG A 478 -26.03 -9.97 5.44
N PRO A 479 -25.53 -9.28 6.48
CA PRO A 479 -24.11 -9.33 6.87
C PRO A 479 -23.65 -10.76 7.23
N ASP A 480 -24.57 -11.61 7.68
CA ASP A 480 -24.34 -13.04 7.97
C ASP A 480 -23.97 -13.88 6.74
N LEU A 481 -24.18 -13.36 5.53
CA LEU A 481 -23.87 -14.00 4.25
C LEU A 481 -22.78 -13.28 3.46
N THR A 482 -22.41 -12.08 3.84
CA THR A 482 -21.46 -11.22 3.11
C THR A 482 -20.14 -11.03 3.85
N ALA A 483 -19.97 -11.71 4.99
CA ALA A 483 -18.71 -11.80 5.73
C ALA A 483 -17.80 -12.93 5.18
N TRP A 484 -16.50 -12.84 5.45
CA TRP A 484 -15.51 -13.81 5.00
C TRP A 484 -15.70 -15.21 5.62
N ASP A 485 -16.07 -15.28 6.89
CA ASP A 485 -16.40 -16.54 7.58
C ASP A 485 -17.68 -17.20 7.04
N ALA A 486 -18.51 -16.44 6.31
CA ALA A 486 -19.69 -16.94 5.61
C ALA A 486 -19.38 -17.52 4.21
N LEU A 487 -18.10 -17.60 3.80
CA LEU A 487 -17.67 -18.26 2.56
C LEU A 487 -17.71 -19.80 2.67
N GLN A 488 -18.92 -20.30 2.92
CA GLN A 488 -19.28 -21.70 2.83
C GLN A 488 -20.31 -21.83 1.71
N TRP A 489 -20.17 -22.87 0.89
CA TRP A 489 -21.06 -23.07 -0.26
C TRP A 489 -22.46 -23.47 0.22
N GLY A 490 -23.49 -23.03 -0.50
CA GLY A 490 -24.87 -23.39 -0.20
C GLY A 490 -25.51 -22.56 0.90
N ARG A 491 -24.95 -21.40 1.25
CA ARG A 491 -25.52 -20.52 2.30
C ARG A 491 -26.54 -19.52 1.78
N LEU A 492 -26.64 -19.34 0.47
CA LEU A 492 -27.67 -18.47 -0.12
C LEU A 492 -29.07 -19.03 0.22
N PRO A 493 -29.96 -18.24 0.84
CA PRO A 493 -31.30 -18.70 1.18
C PRO A 493 -32.14 -18.91 -0.07
N ALA A 494 -32.91 -20.00 -0.08
CA ALA A 494 -33.93 -20.23 -1.09
C ALA A 494 -34.95 -19.08 -1.09
N GLY A 495 -35.36 -18.65 -2.28
CA GLY A 495 -36.32 -17.57 -2.48
C GLY A 495 -35.73 -16.16 -2.36
N VAL A 496 -34.41 -16.00 -2.22
CA VAL A 496 -33.79 -14.66 -2.27
C VAL A 496 -34.14 -13.98 -3.60
N ARG A 497 -34.57 -12.71 -3.51
CA ARG A 497 -35.02 -11.94 -4.67
C ARG A 497 -33.85 -11.18 -5.27
N ILE A 498 -33.40 -11.62 -6.44
CA ILE A 498 -32.45 -10.91 -7.28
C ILE A 498 -33.18 -9.88 -8.14
N LYS A 499 -32.59 -8.70 -8.26
CA LYS A 499 -33.13 -7.58 -9.03
C LYS A 499 -32.07 -7.06 -9.99
N ARG A 500 -32.49 -6.79 -11.22
CA ARG A 500 -31.63 -6.13 -12.19
C ARG A 500 -31.38 -4.68 -11.76
N GLY A 501 -30.12 -4.27 -11.74
CA GLY A 501 -29.71 -2.91 -11.45
C GLY A 501 -28.92 -2.26 -12.59
N ALA A 502 -28.30 -1.12 -12.28
CA ALA A 502 -27.38 -0.45 -13.18
C ALA A 502 -26.12 -1.31 -13.41
N PRO A 503 -25.48 -1.23 -14.59
CA PRO A 503 -24.21 -1.90 -14.85
C PRO A 503 -23.15 -1.55 -13.80
N LEU A 504 -22.38 -2.55 -13.34
CA LEU A 504 -21.31 -2.34 -12.36
C LEU A 504 -20.15 -1.51 -12.95
N PHE A 505 -19.77 -1.82 -14.18
CA PHE A 505 -18.68 -1.14 -14.87
C PHE A 505 -19.16 -0.91 -16.31
N PRO A 506 -19.63 0.31 -16.62
CA PRO A 506 -19.94 0.68 -17.99
C PRO A 506 -18.70 0.51 -18.87
N ARG A 507 -18.87 -0.11 -20.04
CA ARG A 507 -17.78 -0.25 -21.00
C ARG A 507 -17.35 1.14 -21.47
N ILE A 508 -16.05 1.37 -21.52
CA ILE A 508 -15.44 2.60 -22.02
C ILE A 508 -15.23 2.42 -23.51
N GLU A 509 -15.85 3.28 -24.31
CA GLU A 509 -15.53 3.37 -25.74
C GLU A 509 -14.14 3.99 -25.90
N ALA A 510 -13.32 3.41 -26.76
CA ALA A 510 -12.04 4.02 -27.12
C ALA A 510 -12.33 5.41 -27.71
N ALA A 511 -11.61 6.43 -27.24
CA ALA A 511 -11.64 7.74 -27.91
C ALA A 511 -11.21 7.52 -29.36
N LYS A 512 -12.08 7.86 -30.31
CA LYS A 512 -11.76 7.82 -31.74
C LYS A 512 -10.67 8.80 -32.10
#